data_AF-A0A5D0UIC9-F1
#
_entry.id   AF-A0A5D0UIC9-F1
#
_cell.length_a   1.000
_cell.length_b   1.000
_cell.length_c   1.000
_cell.angle_alpha   90.00
_cell.angle_beta   90.00
_cell.angle_gamma   90.00
#
_symmetry.space_group_name_H-M   'P 1'
#
loop_
_entity.id
_entity.type
_entity.pdbx_description
1 polymer ?
#
loop_
_entity_poly.entity_id
_entity_poly.type
_entity_poly.pdbx_seq_one_letter_code
_entity_poly.pdbx_strand_id
1 'polypeptide(L)'
;MAHCDLAITVCSVSVGRTRPFPAARRRIGGVDVTEQQEQQGQQDQQQLSLGTAAARNLATTTKSVPQMQGITSRWLLKLLPWVQAAGGAYRVNRRLTYTLGDGRVSFVNTGADIRVIPRELGELPPLRGYDDDLTLDAIAGRFTQQEYEPGDVVVERGTPVDRVVLVAHGKLSQIGAGEYGTDAVHATLANGDFFGEQALVGTAEGAEQERWEYTVKALTACTILSMSASDFQETLGQSSSLQAHIDEFRSGPARAHNEHGEATIDLASGHEGEPTLPGTYVDYELRPREYELSVAQTVLRVHTRVADLYNEPMDQVEQQLRLTVEALRERQEHEIVNNRGFGLLHNTDLSQRIHTRSGPPTPDDLDDLLALVWKDPAFFLAHPKSIAAFGRECSARGVYPDSVDVGGHKVPGWRGVPIFPCNKIPISRTRTSSILLMRTGEEAQGVVGLHQVGLPDEYQPGLSVRYMGIDEKALISYLVSAYYSAAVLVPDALGMLESVEVSHGGAAS
;
A
#
# COMPACT_ATOMS: atom_id res chain seq x y z
N MET A 1 -20.80 8.29 23.95
CA MET A 1 -20.88 7.58 25.25
C MET A 1 -22.06 6.63 25.22
N ALA A 2 -21.81 5.34 25.06
CA ALA A 2 -22.65 4.24 25.53
C ALA A 2 -21.87 2.93 25.30
N HIS A 3 -21.33 2.39 26.38
CA HIS A 3 -20.63 1.11 26.42
C HIS A 3 -21.60 -0.05 26.21
N CYS A 4 -21.20 -1.06 25.43
CA CYS A 4 -21.80 -2.39 25.41
C CYS A 4 -20.67 -3.42 25.54
N ASP A 5 -20.48 -3.95 26.74
CA ASP A 5 -19.65 -5.11 27.03
C ASP A 5 -20.49 -6.38 26.87
N LEU A 6 -20.08 -7.27 25.96
CA LEU A 6 -20.67 -8.60 25.78
C LEU A 6 -19.69 -9.65 26.32
N ALA A 7 -20.01 -10.21 27.49
CA ALA A 7 -19.27 -11.31 28.11
C ALA A 7 -19.65 -12.66 27.47
N ILE A 8 -18.64 -13.44 27.08
CA ILE A 8 -18.78 -14.79 26.53
C ILE A 8 -18.79 -15.81 27.67
N THR A 9 -19.89 -16.56 27.79
CA THR A 9 -20.09 -17.66 28.76
C THR A 9 -19.63 -18.99 28.15
N VAL A 10 -18.81 -19.74 28.89
CA VAL A 10 -18.30 -21.07 28.54
C VAL A 10 -19.35 -22.14 28.88
N CYS A 11 -19.76 -22.94 27.88
CA CYS A 11 -20.65 -24.10 28.05
C CYS A 11 -19.91 -25.29 28.68
N SER A 12 -20.44 -25.81 29.79
CA SER A 12 -20.10 -27.11 30.37
C SER A 12 -21.21 -28.12 30.09
N VAL A 13 -20.84 -29.31 29.60
CA VAL A 13 -21.77 -30.41 29.33
C VAL A 13 -21.82 -31.33 30.54
N SER A 14 -23.04 -31.71 30.93
CA SER A 14 -23.37 -32.58 32.05
C SER A 14 -23.93 -33.92 31.58
N VAL A 15 -23.51 -35.00 32.24
CA VAL A 15 -24.18 -36.31 32.31
C VAL A 15 -23.84 -36.79 33.73
N GLY A 16 -24.70 -37.27 34.62
CA GLY A 16 -26.06 -37.77 34.63
C GLY A 16 -26.14 -38.62 35.91
N ARG A 17 -27.00 -38.25 36.87
CA ARG A 17 -27.08 -38.84 38.22
C ARG A 17 -27.85 -40.16 38.24
N THR A 18 -27.45 -41.07 39.13
CA THR A 18 -28.35 -41.94 39.93
C THR A 18 -27.75 -42.19 41.32
N ARG A 19 -28.59 -42.13 42.36
CA ARG A 19 -28.33 -42.34 43.82
C ARG A 19 -29.35 -43.41 44.33
N PRO A 20 -29.52 -43.77 45.64
CA PRO A 20 -28.63 -43.83 46.83
C PRO A 20 -28.84 -45.10 47.75
N PHE A 21 -28.16 -45.11 48.93
CA PHE A 21 -28.50 -45.70 50.26
C PHE A 21 -27.89 -47.09 50.67
N PRO A 22 -27.68 -47.34 51.99
CA PRO A 22 -26.37 -47.68 52.58
C PRO A 22 -26.44 -48.87 53.58
N ALA A 23 -25.32 -49.26 54.19
CA ALA A 23 -25.35 -49.91 55.50
C ALA A 23 -24.00 -49.78 56.20
N ALA A 24 -24.02 -49.19 57.38
CA ALA A 24 -22.90 -49.15 58.31
C ALA A 24 -22.81 -50.46 59.10
N ARG A 25 -21.58 -50.92 59.41
CA ARG A 25 -21.27 -51.61 60.68
C ARG A 25 -19.80 -51.41 61.08
N ARG A 26 -19.62 -51.28 62.39
CA ARG A 26 -18.43 -50.85 63.13
C ARG A 26 -17.53 -52.03 63.55
N ARG A 27 -16.22 -51.71 63.65
CA ARG A 27 -15.20 -52.04 64.68
C ARG A 27 -14.60 -53.46 64.86
N ILE A 28 -13.26 -53.45 64.72
CA ILE A 28 -12.16 -53.88 65.65
C ILE A 28 -11.88 -55.38 65.87
N GLY A 29 -10.71 -55.82 65.37
CA GLY A 29 -9.66 -56.52 66.13
C GLY A 29 -9.69 -58.05 66.23
N GLY A 30 -8.64 -58.73 65.75
CA GLY A 30 -8.26 -60.09 66.16
C GLY A 30 -7.98 -61.07 65.02
N VAL A 31 -6.75 -61.56 64.97
CA VAL A 31 -6.08 -62.42 63.98
C VAL A 31 -6.63 -63.85 63.88
N ASP A 32 -6.62 -64.44 62.67
CA ASP A 32 -6.13 -65.80 62.32
C ASP A 32 -6.08 -65.91 60.78
N VAL A 33 -4.89 -65.80 60.16
CA VAL A 33 -3.94 -66.86 59.76
C VAL A 33 -4.43 -67.69 58.54
N THR A 34 -3.67 -67.54 57.46
CA THR A 34 -3.59 -68.38 56.23
C THR A 34 -4.76 -68.38 55.25
N GLU A 35 -4.76 -67.39 54.35
CA GLU A 35 -4.79 -67.68 52.91
C GLU A 35 -3.49 -67.16 52.30
N GLN A 36 -2.63 -68.10 51.95
CA GLN A 36 -1.39 -67.88 51.25
C GLN A 36 -1.66 -67.60 49.77
N GLN A 37 -0.97 -66.57 49.29
CA GLN A 37 -0.21 -66.57 48.04
C GLN A 37 -1.00 -66.67 46.74
N GLU A 38 -1.12 -65.51 46.08
CA GLU A 38 -0.51 -65.35 44.76
C GLU A 38 -0.12 -63.88 44.51
N GLN A 39 1.20 -63.66 44.45
CA GLN A 39 1.88 -62.54 43.79
C GLN A 39 2.02 -61.19 44.52
N GLN A 40 2.72 -61.22 45.66
CA GLN A 40 3.85 -60.30 45.85
C GLN A 40 5.06 -60.90 45.14
N GLY A 41 5.55 -60.20 44.12
CA GLY A 41 6.75 -60.57 43.37
C GLY A 41 7.09 -59.56 42.28
N GLN A 42 6.74 -58.28 42.48
CA GLN A 42 7.25 -57.23 41.60
C GLN A 42 8.59 -56.78 42.17
N GLN A 43 9.63 -57.36 41.58
CA GLN A 43 11.04 -57.17 41.84
C GLN A 43 11.35 -55.71 42.19
N ASP A 44 11.96 -55.50 43.36
CA ASP A 44 13.09 -54.58 43.48
C ASP A 44 14.11 -55.00 42.40
N GLN A 45 13.93 -54.50 41.17
CA GLN A 45 15.07 -54.38 40.27
C GLN A 45 15.99 -53.38 40.95
N GLN A 46 17.02 -53.88 41.63
CA GLN A 46 18.22 -53.10 41.94
C GLN A 46 18.54 -52.29 40.68
N GLN A 47 18.30 -50.97 40.70
CA GLN A 47 18.67 -50.12 39.58
C GLN A 47 20.19 -50.20 39.46
N LEU A 48 20.67 -51.00 38.50
CA LEU A 48 22.09 -51.22 38.22
C LEU A 48 22.76 -49.98 37.58
N SER A 49 21.99 -48.92 37.30
CA SER A 49 22.45 -47.69 36.66
C SER A 49 21.61 -46.48 37.07
N LEU A 50 22.22 -45.29 37.09
CA LEU A 50 21.55 -44.01 37.32
C LEU A 50 20.40 -43.81 36.31
N GLY A 51 19.19 -43.51 36.78
CA GLY A 51 18.04 -43.22 35.92
C GLY A 51 18.25 -41.96 35.06
N THR A 52 17.70 -41.95 33.84
CA THR A 52 17.86 -40.84 32.88
C THR A 52 17.42 -39.48 33.41
N ALA A 53 16.39 -39.44 34.27
CA ALA A 53 15.93 -38.20 34.91
C ALA A 53 16.96 -37.64 35.92
N ALA A 54 17.61 -38.51 36.70
CA ALA A 54 18.68 -38.12 37.62
C ALA A 54 19.96 -37.73 36.84
N ALA A 55 20.29 -38.44 35.77
CA ALA A 55 21.37 -38.08 34.86
C ALA A 55 21.13 -36.71 34.18
N ARG A 56 19.87 -36.38 33.85
CA ARG A 56 19.49 -35.09 33.23
C ARG A 56 19.70 -33.89 34.15
N ASN A 57 19.62 -34.06 35.47
CA ASN A 57 19.93 -32.99 36.43
C ASN A 57 21.42 -32.60 36.41
N LEU A 58 22.29 -33.52 36.00
CA LEU A 58 23.74 -33.32 35.88
C LEU A 58 24.20 -33.11 34.42
N ALA A 59 23.35 -33.40 33.43
CA ALA A 59 23.66 -33.24 32.02
C ALA A 59 23.39 -31.81 31.53
N THR A 60 24.34 -31.24 30.80
CA THR A 60 24.16 -29.94 30.15
C THR A 60 23.16 -30.06 29.00
N THR A 61 22.03 -29.36 29.10
CA THR A 61 21.09 -29.26 27.97
C THR A 61 21.62 -28.24 26.97
N THR A 62 21.86 -28.67 25.72
CA THR A 62 22.17 -27.75 24.63
C THR A 62 20.93 -26.90 24.34
N LYS A 63 21.06 -25.57 24.44
CA LYS A 63 19.97 -24.63 24.21
C LYS A 63 20.14 -24.00 22.83
N SER A 64 19.06 -23.93 22.05
CA SER A 64 19.03 -23.09 20.85
C SER A 64 18.99 -21.62 21.24
N VAL A 65 19.39 -20.74 20.32
CA VAL A 65 19.12 -19.30 20.48
C VAL A 65 17.60 -19.07 20.51
N PRO A 66 17.11 -17.99 21.16
CA PRO A 66 15.71 -17.60 21.09
C PRO A 66 15.22 -17.51 19.63
N GLN A 67 14.04 -18.05 19.36
CA GLN A 67 13.39 -18.05 18.05
C GLN A 67 12.20 -17.10 18.06
N MET A 68 11.93 -16.41 16.95
CA MET A 68 10.80 -15.49 16.81
C MET A 68 10.04 -15.80 15.51
N GLN A 69 8.74 -16.06 15.63
CA GLN A 69 7.88 -16.40 14.49
C GLN A 69 7.68 -15.24 13.51
N GLY A 70 7.80 -13.99 13.98
CA GLY A 70 7.62 -12.80 13.16
C GLY A 70 8.75 -12.54 12.15
N ILE A 71 9.85 -13.28 12.21
CA ILE A 71 10.99 -13.13 11.30
C ILE A 71 10.61 -13.68 9.92
N THR A 72 10.66 -12.81 8.92
CA THR A 72 10.43 -13.15 7.52
C THR A 72 11.74 -13.13 6.73
N SER A 73 11.70 -13.55 5.46
CA SER A 73 12.88 -13.49 4.59
C SER A 73 13.33 -12.07 4.27
N ARG A 74 12.44 -11.07 4.44
CA ARG A 74 12.66 -9.64 4.16
C ARG A 74 13.33 -9.38 2.81
N TRP A 75 12.77 -9.99 1.76
CA TRP A 75 13.36 -9.92 0.41
C TRP A 75 13.48 -8.48 -0.07
N LEU A 76 12.52 -7.62 0.24
CA LEU A 76 12.56 -6.23 -0.21
C LEU A 76 13.80 -5.50 0.32
N LEU A 77 14.11 -5.64 1.60
CA LEU A 77 15.29 -4.98 2.20
C LEU A 77 16.61 -5.52 1.65
N LYS A 78 16.63 -6.80 1.22
CA LYS A 78 17.82 -7.46 0.66
C LYS A 78 18.06 -7.11 -0.81
N LEU A 79 16.99 -6.89 -1.57
CA LEU A 79 17.03 -6.69 -3.02
C LEU A 79 17.10 -5.22 -3.41
N LEU A 80 16.61 -4.31 -2.56
CA LEU A 80 16.71 -2.87 -2.83
C LEU A 80 18.16 -2.39 -2.72
N PRO A 81 18.69 -1.69 -3.74
CA PRO A 81 19.92 -0.93 -3.62
C PRO A 81 19.72 0.23 -2.65
N TRP A 82 20.65 0.39 -1.73
CA TRP A 82 20.59 1.40 -0.68
C TRP A 82 21.52 2.58 -0.99
N VAL A 83 20.98 3.80 -0.96
CA VAL A 83 21.69 5.05 -1.24
C VAL A 83 21.82 5.88 0.04
N GLN A 84 23.00 6.44 0.24
CA GLN A 84 23.33 7.24 1.42
C GLN A 84 22.69 8.64 1.35
N ALA A 85 21.78 8.94 2.29
CA ALA A 85 21.20 10.27 2.47
C ALA A 85 21.92 11.03 3.60
N ALA A 86 23.14 11.50 3.31
CA ALA A 86 24.04 12.09 4.32
C ALA A 86 23.47 13.33 5.03
N GLY A 87 22.55 14.06 4.38
CA GLY A 87 21.87 15.24 4.95
C GLY A 87 20.53 14.94 5.62
N GLY A 88 20.15 13.67 5.77
CA GLY A 88 18.83 13.29 6.30
C GLY A 88 17.67 13.42 5.30
N ALA A 89 17.93 13.96 4.10
CA ALA A 89 16.98 14.04 3.01
C ALA A 89 17.64 13.68 1.67
N TYR A 90 16.85 13.19 0.73
CA TYR A 90 17.26 12.86 -0.64
C TYR A 90 16.29 13.52 -1.63
N ARG A 91 16.80 14.39 -2.50
CA ARG A 91 15.99 15.13 -3.48
C ARG A 91 16.03 14.45 -4.84
N VAL A 92 14.86 14.18 -5.41
CA VAL A 92 14.73 13.63 -6.76
C VAL A 92 14.40 14.75 -7.73
N ASN A 93 15.29 15.00 -8.68
CA ASN A 93 15.07 15.98 -9.74
C ASN A 93 14.56 15.28 -11.00
N ARG A 94 13.36 15.66 -11.45
CA ARG A 94 12.74 15.09 -12.66
C ARG A 94 12.57 16.14 -13.74
N ARG A 95 12.43 15.64 -14.96
CA ARG A 95 11.97 16.42 -16.12
C ARG A 95 10.46 16.56 -16.07
N LEU A 96 9.95 17.74 -16.37
CA LEU A 96 8.52 17.97 -16.58
C LEU A 96 8.08 17.27 -17.88
N THR A 97 7.14 16.32 -17.81
CA THR A 97 6.61 15.65 -19.01
C THR A 97 5.10 15.52 -18.85
N TYR A 98 4.34 16.37 -19.54
CA TYR A 98 2.89 16.27 -19.70
C TYR A 98 2.51 16.69 -21.12
N THR A 99 1.35 16.24 -21.59
CA THR A 99 0.88 16.45 -22.96
C THR A 99 -0.29 17.43 -22.92
N LEU A 100 -0.08 18.67 -23.35
CA LEU A 100 -1.17 19.64 -23.50
C LEU A 100 -1.95 19.38 -24.80
N GLY A 101 -3.26 19.53 -24.74
CA GLY A 101 -4.19 19.53 -25.87
C GLY A 101 -4.82 18.18 -26.22
N ASP A 102 -4.72 17.16 -25.36
CA ASP A 102 -5.37 15.86 -25.56
C ASP A 102 -6.76 15.75 -24.88
N GLY A 103 -7.22 16.82 -24.23
CA GLY A 103 -8.51 16.88 -23.53
C GLY A 103 -8.54 16.14 -22.21
N ARG A 104 -7.38 15.70 -21.67
CA ARG A 104 -7.27 14.96 -20.40
C ARG A 104 -6.35 15.69 -19.43
N VAL A 105 -6.72 15.66 -18.16
CA VAL A 105 -5.95 16.34 -17.11
C VAL A 105 -4.92 15.39 -16.52
N SER A 106 -3.65 15.82 -16.47
CA SER A 106 -2.58 15.07 -15.81
C SER A 106 -2.38 15.48 -14.33
N PHE A 107 -1.90 14.53 -13.53
CA PHE A 107 -1.71 14.69 -12.08
C PHE A 107 -0.28 14.35 -11.67
N VAL A 108 0.15 14.95 -10.56
CA VAL A 108 1.39 14.59 -9.85
C VAL A 108 1.03 13.94 -8.51
N ASN A 109 1.73 12.87 -8.14
CA ASN A 109 1.63 12.27 -6.81
C ASN A 109 2.82 12.69 -5.93
N THR A 110 2.52 12.95 -4.66
CA THR A 110 3.51 13.07 -3.58
C THR A 110 3.11 12.12 -2.48
N GLY A 111 3.49 10.85 -2.62
CA GLY A 111 2.99 9.79 -1.74
C GLY A 111 1.51 9.56 -2.03
N ALA A 112 0.67 9.60 -0.99
CA ALA A 112 -0.77 9.47 -1.12
C ALA A 112 -1.48 10.77 -1.55
N ASP A 113 -0.80 11.92 -1.51
CA ASP A 113 -1.38 13.21 -1.88
C ASP A 113 -1.26 13.43 -3.39
N ILE A 114 -2.40 13.64 -4.05
CA ILE A 114 -2.49 13.86 -5.50
C ILE A 114 -2.86 15.31 -5.75
N ARG A 115 -2.20 15.93 -6.74
CA ARG A 115 -2.51 17.28 -7.21
C ARG A 115 -2.59 17.31 -8.73
N VAL A 116 -3.50 18.11 -9.25
CA VAL A 116 -3.53 18.43 -10.69
C VAL A 116 -2.34 19.32 -11.05
N ILE A 117 -1.75 19.10 -12.22
CA ILE A 117 -0.71 19.99 -12.74
C ILE A 117 -1.37 21.30 -13.16
N PRO A 118 -0.93 22.48 -12.68
CA PRO A 118 -1.61 23.75 -12.94
C PRO A 118 -1.92 24.03 -14.41
N ARG A 119 -0.96 23.77 -15.32
CA ARG A 119 -1.15 23.99 -16.75
C ARG A 119 -2.18 23.08 -17.41
N GLU A 120 -2.40 21.88 -16.85
CA GLU A 120 -3.37 20.91 -17.37
C GLU A 120 -4.82 21.32 -17.06
N LEU A 121 -5.04 22.29 -16.16
CA LEU A 121 -6.36 22.89 -15.97
C LEU A 121 -6.87 23.59 -17.24
N GLY A 122 -5.97 23.95 -18.17
CA GLY A 122 -6.34 24.47 -19.49
C GLY A 122 -7.06 23.46 -20.40
N GLU A 123 -7.11 22.17 -20.04
CA GLU A 123 -7.92 21.20 -20.78
C GLU A 123 -9.42 21.37 -20.51
N LEU A 124 -9.77 21.93 -19.34
CA LEU A 124 -11.14 22.28 -18.97
C LEU A 124 -11.66 23.36 -19.92
N PRO A 125 -12.84 23.18 -20.57
CA PRO A 125 -13.35 24.14 -21.54
C PRO A 125 -13.38 25.59 -21.03
N PRO A 126 -13.82 25.90 -19.79
CA PRO A 126 -13.84 27.27 -19.29
C PRO A 126 -12.47 27.92 -19.07
N LEU A 127 -11.39 27.15 -18.98
CA LEU A 127 -10.02 27.64 -18.73
C LEU A 127 -9.11 27.46 -19.95
N ARG A 128 -9.68 27.03 -21.08
CA ARG A 128 -8.91 26.68 -22.27
C ARG A 128 -8.24 27.91 -22.89
N GLY A 129 -6.93 27.83 -23.03
CA GLY A 129 -6.12 28.93 -23.56
C GLY A 129 -5.78 30.02 -22.53
N TYR A 130 -6.08 29.79 -21.23
CA TYR A 130 -5.61 30.65 -20.16
C TYR A 130 -4.16 30.31 -19.78
N ASP A 131 -3.30 31.34 -19.75
CA ASP A 131 -1.85 31.21 -19.75
C ASP A 131 -1.16 31.92 -18.56
N ASP A 132 -1.93 32.30 -17.53
CA ASP A 132 -1.39 32.81 -16.26
C ASP A 132 -1.11 31.67 -15.26
N ASP A 133 0.15 31.21 -15.25
CA ASP A 133 0.63 30.12 -14.41
C ASP A 133 0.40 30.33 -12.89
N LEU A 134 0.47 31.57 -12.39
CA LEU A 134 0.29 31.84 -10.96
C LEU A 134 -1.16 31.67 -10.53
N THR A 135 -2.09 32.13 -11.36
CA THR A 135 -3.52 31.95 -11.11
C THR A 135 -3.91 30.48 -11.27
N LEU A 136 -3.35 29.77 -12.25
CA LEU A 136 -3.55 28.32 -12.39
C LEU A 136 -3.01 27.52 -11.19
N ASP A 137 -1.85 27.89 -10.62
CA ASP A 137 -1.32 27.25 -9.39
C ASP A 137 -2.26 27.47 -8.20
N ALA A 138 -2.86 28.67 -8.10
CA ALA A 138 -3.84 28.98 -7.06
C ALA A 138 -5.12 28.14 -7.20
N ILE A 139 -5.64 27.97 -8.42
CA ILE A 139 -6.80 27.10 -8.68
C ILE A 139 -6.46 25.63 -8.37
N ALA A 140 -5.32 25.14 -8.86
CA ALA A 140 -4.86 23.78 -8.60
C ALA A 140 -4.75 23.48 -7.10
N GLY A 141 -4.32 24.46 -6.30
CA GLY A 141 -4.22 24.35 -4.84
C GLY A 141 -5.56 24.30 -4.09
N ARG A 142 -6.70 24.63 -4.72
CA ARG A 142 -8.04 24.57 -4.12
C ARG A 142 -8.74 23.22 -4.31
N PHE A 143 -8.21 22.35 -5.16
CA PHE A 143 -8.73 21.00 -5.33
C PHE A 143 -8.49 20.15 -4.08
N THR A 144 -9.54 19.45 -3.64
CA THR A 144 -9.51 18.54 -2.50
C THR A 144 -9.63 17.09 -2.96
N GLN A 145 -8.74 16.24 -2.46
CA GLN A 145 -8.72 14.82 -2.78
C GLN A 145 -9.79 14.06 -2.01
N GLN A 146 -10.51 13.18 -2.70
CA GLN A 146 -11.54 12.29 -2.14
C GLN A 146 -11.35 10.87 -2.70
N GLU A 147 -11.49 9.86 -1.84
CA GLU A 147 -11.37 8.45 -2.18
C GLU A 147 -12.76 7.79 -2.12
N TYR A 148 -13.09 6.97 -3.12
CA TYR A 148 -14.37 6.27 -3.26
C TYR A 148 -14.14 4.77 -3.48
N GLU A 149 -15.00 3.95 -2.87
CA GLU A 149 -15.00 2.50 -3.05
C GLU A 149 -15.94 2.07 -4.19
N PRO A 150 -15.75 0.88 -4.79
CA PRO A 150 -16.67 0.37 -5.81
C PRO A 150 -18.12 0.36 -5.33
N GLY A 151 -19.01 1.00 -6.10
CA GLY A 151 -20.44 1.12 -5.81
C GLY A 151 -20.83 2.46 -5.16
N ASP A 152 -19.88 3.23 -4.65
CA ASP A 152 -20.16 4.55 -4.06
C ASP A 152 -20.65 5.54 -5.13
N VAL A 153 -21.55 6.43 -4.72
CA VAL A 153 -22.11 7.48 -5.57
C VAL A 153 -21.29 8.76 -5.38
N VAL A 154 -20.72 9.27 -6.46
CA VAL A 154 -19.94 10.52 -6.45
C VAL A 154 -20.87 11.73 -6.54
N VAL A 155 -21.80 11.71 -7.51
CA VAL A 155 -22.88 12.70 -7.66
C VAL A 155 -24.18 12.01 -8.02
N GLU A 156 -25.30 12.60 -7.60
CA GLU A 156 -26.64 12.05 -7.81
C GLU A 156 -27.46 12.95 -8.74
N ARG A 157 -28.15 12.33 -9.71
CA ARG A 157 -29.05 13.01 -10.64
C ARG A 157 -30.06 13.89 -9.92
N GLY A 158 -30.22 15.12 -10.39
CA GLY A 158 -31.18 16.10 -9.88
C GLY A 158 -30.65 16.98 -8.75
N THR A 159 -29.44 16.71 -8.22
CA THR A 159 -28.77 17.63 -7.30
C THR A 159 -28.11 18.80 -8.05
N PRO A 160 -27.93 19.99 -7.45
CA PRO A 160 -27.27 21.11 -8.11
C PRO A 160 -25.80 20.80 -8.48
N VAL A 161 -25.35 21.31 -9.62
CA VAL A 161 -23.95 21.27 -10.05
C VAL A 161 -23.16 22.30 -9.24
N ASP A 162 -22.59 21.86 -8.12
CA ASP A 162 -21.95 22.71 -7.10
C ASP A 162 -20.42 22.64 -7.09
N ARG A 163 -19.83 21.76 -7.91
CA ARG A 163 -18.39 21.46 -7.92
C ARG A 163 -17.94 20.94 -9.27
N VAL A 164 -16.66 21.14 -9.58
CA VAL A 164 -15.95 20.44 -10.64
C VAL A 164 -15.24 19.22 -10.06
N VAL A 165 -15.22 18.12 -10.81
CA VAL A 165 -14.58 16.86 -10.42
C VAL A 165 -13.60 16.42 -11.50
N LEU A 166 -12.37 16.13 -11.08
CA LEU A 166 -11.32 15.55 -11.92
C LEU A 166 -11.08 14.10 -11.48
N VAL A 167 -11.04 13.17 -12.43
CA VAL A 167 -10.79 11.75 -12.17
C VAL A 167 -9.29 11.50 -12.19
N ALA A 168 -8.66 11.47 -11.02
CA ALA A 168 -7.23 11.21 -10.93
C ALA A 168 -6.89 9.74 -11.18
N HIS A 169 -7.66 8.83 -10.58
CA HIS A 169 -7.46 7.39 -10.74
C HIS A 169 -8.77 6.62 -10.59
N GLY A 170 -8.94 5.56 -11.37
CA GLY A 170 -10.07 4.64 -11.31
C GLY A 170 -11.05 4.79 -12.47
N LYS A 171 -12.17 4.07 -12.39
CA LYS A 171 -13.24 4.09 -13.39
C LYS A 171 -14.57 4.46 -12.76
N LEU A 172 -15.24 5.44 -13.35
CA LEU A 172 -16.58 5.88 -12.96
C LEU A 172 -17.57 5.57 -14.09
N SER A 173 -18.78 5.17 -13.73
CA SER A 173 -19.91 5.01 -14.65
C SER A 173 -20.84 6.19 -14.52
N GLN A 174 -21.13 6.85 -15.64
CA GLN A 174 -22.15 7.87 -15.74
C GLN A 174 -23.47 7.20 -16.15
N ILE A 175 -24.49 7.33 -15.31
CA ILE A 175 -25.77 6.63 -15.43
C ILE A 175 -26.87 7.69 -15.53
N GLY A 176 -27.53 7.78 -16.69
CA GLY A 176 -28.66 8.68 -16.89
C GLY A 176 -29.96 7.94 -17.17
N ALA A 177 -31.01 8.70 -17.48
CA ALA A 177 -32.29 8.11 -17.87
C ALA A 177 -32.15 7.46 -19.27
N GLY A 178 -32.50 6.19 -19.40
CA GLY A 178 -32.62 5.52 -20.69
C GLY A 178 -33.94 5.84 -21.38
N GLU A 179 -34.01 5.59 -22.70
CA GLU A 179 -35.17 5.90 -23.55
C GLU A 179 -36.49 5.26 -23.09
N TYR A 180 -36.43 4.19 -22.28
CA TYR A 180 -37.59 3.45 -21.77
C TYR A 180 -37.83 3.63 -20.26
N GLY A 181 -37.23 4.66 -19.65
CA GLY A 181 -37.41 4.95 -18.21
C GLY A 181 -36.59 4.05 -17.28
N THR A 182 -35.72 3.19 -17.82
CA THR A 182 -34.71 2.43 -17.06
C THR A 182 -33.38 3.19 -17.04
N ASP A 183 -32.63 3.10 -15.95
CA ASP A 183 -31.28 3.66 -15.89
C ASP A 183 -30.37 3.02 -16.95
N ALA A 184 -29.66 3.85 -17.71
CA ALA A 184 -28.73 3.43 -18.75
C ALA A 184 -27.34 4.04 -18.52
N VAL A 185 -26.29 3.27 -18.79
CA VAL A 185 -24.92 3.78 -18.76
C VAL A 185 -24.70 4.64 -19.99
N HIS A 186 -24.50 5.94 -19.79
CA HIS A 186 -24.27 6.92 -20.85
C HIS A 186 -22.79 7.01 -21.23
N ALA A 187 -21.89 6.96 -20.24
CA ALA A 187 -20.45 7.00 -20.45
C ALA A 187 -19.68 6.28 -19.32
N THR A 188 -18.43 5.91 -19.61
CA THR A 188 -17.45 5.48 -18.60
C THR A 188 -16.32 6.50 -18.57
N LEU A 189 -16.09 7.11 -17.42
CA LEU A 189 -15.00 8.05 -17.18
C LEU A 189 -13.81 7.30 -16.56
N ALA A 190 -12.60 7.65 -16.99
CA ALA A 190 -11.35 7.06 -16.55
C ALA A 190 -10.33 8.15 -16.18
N ASN A 191 -9.10 7.73 -15.88
CA ASN A 191 -8.00 8.62 -15.50
C ASN A 191 -7.83 9.77 -16.51
N GLY A 192 -7.81 11.00 -15.98
CA GLY A 192 -7.67 12.24 -16.73
C GLY A 192 -8.98 12.85 -17.21
N ASP A 193 -10.10 12.13 -17.16
CA ASP A 193 -11.40 12.68 -17.49
C ASP A 193 -11.91 13.61 -16.37
N PHE A 194 -12.83 14.51 -16.70
CA PHE A 194 -13.43 15.46 -15.75
C PHE A 194 -14.92 15.65 -16.06
N PHE A 195 -15.66 16.21 -15.10
CA PHE A 195 -17.06 16.57 -15.26
C PHE A 195 -17.47 17.67 -14.26
N GLY A 196 -18.56 18.39 -14.56
CA GLY A 196 -19.03 19.49 -13.72
C GLY A 196 -18.32 20.81 -13.98
N GLU A 197 -17.62 20.93 -15.11
CA GLU A 197 -16.97 22.16 -15.55
C GLU A 197 -17.95 23.33 -15.71
N GLN A 198 -19.24 23.05 -15.88
CA GLN A 198 -20.31 24.06 -15.86
C GLN A 198 -20.33 24.86 -14.55
N ALA A 199 -19.91 24.25 -13.43
CA ALA A 199 -19.77 24.92 -12.14
C ALA A 199 -18.80 26.12 -12.19
N LEU A 200 -17.80 26.10 -13.08
CA LEU A 200 -16.80 27.17 -13.21
C LEU A 200 -17.36 28.38 -13.96
N VAL A 201 -18.28 28.16 -14.89
CA VAL A 201 -18.91 29.22 -15.67
C VAL A 201 -19.92 29.99 -14.81
N GLY A 202 -20.45 29.39 -13.75
CA GLY A 202 -21.43 30.01 -12.85
C GLY A 202 -22.77 30.29 -13.54
N THR A 203 -23.84 30.43 -12.75
CA THR A 203 -25.14 30.82 -13.29
C THR A 203 -25.21 32.34 -13.48
N ALA A 204 -25.77 32.78 -14.61
CA ALA A 204 -26.13 34.19 -14.80
C ALA A 204 -27.07 34.67 -13.68
N GLU A 205 -26.96 35.93 -13.27
CA GLU A 205 -27.80 36.50 -12.20
C GLU A 205 -29.29 36.27 -12.49
N GLY A 206 -29.94 35.42 -11.67
CA GLY A 206 -31.37 35.08 -11.78
C GLY A 206 -31.72 33.75 -12.48
N ALA A 207 -30.75 32.98 -12.97
CA ALA A 207 -30.98 31.65 -13.53
C ALA A 207 -31.00 30.55 -12.44
N GLU A 208 -31.82 29.52 -12.64
CA GLU A 208 -31.82 28.33 -11.76
C GLU A 208 -30.47 27.62 -11.85
N GLN A 209 -29.97 27.12 -10.72
CA GLN A 209 -28.76 26.29 -10.69
C GLN A 209 -28.96 25.06 -11.56
N GLU A 210 -28.03 24.86 -12.50
CA GLU A 210 -27.97 23.63 -13.28
C GLU A 210 -27.93 22.42 -12.35
N ARG A 211 -28.62 21.35 -12.75
CA ARG A 211 -28.71 20.11 -11.98
C ARG A 211 -28.06 18.99 -12.75
N TRP A 212 -27.46 18.06 -12.03
CA TRP A 212 -26.89 16.86 -12.63
C TRP A 212 -27.97 16.08 -13.39
N GLU A 213 -27.78 15.86 -14.68
CA GLU A 213 -28.71 15.06 -15.50
C GLU A 213 -28.50 13.55 -15.34
N TYR A 214 -27.40 13.17 -14.70
CA TYR A 214 -26.93 11.80 -14.52
C TYR A 214 -26.41 11.58 -13.09
N THR A 215 -26.33 10.31 -12.71
CA THR A 215 -25.67 9.84 -11.48
C THR A 215 -24.31 9.27 -11.85
N VAL A 216 -23.26 9.64 -11.14
CA VAL A 216 -21.92 9.06 -11.34
C VAL A 216 -21.61 8.09 -10.21
N LYS A 217 -21.28 6.85 -10.54
CA LYS A 217 -20.93 5.79 -9.57
C LYS A 217 -19.53 5.23 -9.82
N ALA A 218 -18.82 4.91 -8.76
CA ALA A 218 -17.52 4.26 -8.83
C ALA A 218 -17.66 2.79 -9.25
N LEU A 219 -16.98 2.39 -10.33
CA LEU A 219 -16.88 0.98 -10.76
C LEU A 219 -15.69 0.27 -10.11
N THR A 220 -14.59 1.00 -9.90
CA THR A 220 -13.40 0.55 -9.17
C THR A 220 -13.18 1.45 -7.95
N ALA A 221 -12.18 1.13 -7.11
CA ALA A 221 -11.69 2.14 -6.17
C ALA A 221 -11.20 3.35 -6.99
N CYS A 222 -11.65 4.54 -6.62
CA CYS A 222 -11.39 5.77 -7.36
C CYS A 222 -10.80 6.84 -6.44
N THR A 223 -9.89 7.63 -6.99
CA THR A 223 -9.42 8.86 -6.36
C THR A 223 -9.76 10.02 -7.27
N ILE A 224 -10.51 10.97 -6.74
CA ILE A 224 -10.95 12.16 -7.46
C ILE A 224 -10.42 13.41 -6.77
N LEU A 225 -10.23 14.47 -7.55
CA LEU A 225 -10.00 15.81 -7.04
C LEU A 225 -11.25 16.65 -7.29
N SER A 226 -11.79 17.30 -6.26
CA SER A 226 -12.98 18.15 -6.38
C SER A 226 -12.71 19.57 -5.90
N MET A 227 -13.27 20.55 -6.58
CA MET A 227 -13.24 21.96 -6.18
C MET A 227 -14.66 22.51 -6.22
N SER A 228 -15.08 23.17 -5.15
CA SER A 228 -16.41 23.77 -5.08
C SER A 228 -16.52 25.00 -5.99
N ALA A 229 -17.72 25.28 -6.48
CA ALA A 229 -17.99 26.51 -7.22
C ALA A 229 -17.66 27.75 -6.37
N SER A 230 -17.89 27.71 -5.05
CA SER A 230 -17.51 28.80 -4.14
C SER A 230 -16.01 29.05 -4.07
N ASP A 231 -15.19 28.00 -3.99
CA ASP A 231 -13.73 28.13 -3.96
C ASP A 231 -13.19 28.72 -5.28
N PHE A 232 -13.80 28.34 -6.40
CA PHE A 232 -13.49 28.93 -7.70
C PHE A 232 -13.88 30.41 -7.75
N GLN A 233 -15.07 30.78 -7.28
CA GLN A 233 -15.53 32.16 -7.23
C GLN A 233 -14.65 33.06 -6.35
N GLU A 234 -14.11 32.56 -5.24
CA GLU A 234 -13.11 33.29 -4.45
C GLU A 234 -11.85 33.61 -5.26
N THR A 235 -11.36 32.64 -6.03
CA THR A 235 -10.16 32.80 -6.86
C THR A 235 -10.44 33.73 -8.05
N LEU A 236 -11.62 33.61 -8.66
CA LEU A 236 -12.13 34.52 -9.68
C LEU A 236 -12.20 35.95 -9.14
N GLY A 237 -12.71 36.16 -7.93
CA GLY A 237 -12.77 37.48 -7.28
C GLY A 237 -11.42 38.14 -7.03
N GLN A 238 -10.34 37.36 -6.98
CA GLN A 238 -8.97 37.83 -6.69
C GLN A 238 -8.14 38.13 -7.95
N SER A 239 -8.58 37.66 -9.14
CA SER A 239 -7.82 37.79 -10.39
C SER A 239 -8.67 38.44 -11.49
N SER A 240 -8.28 39.65 -11.91
CA SER A 240 -8.95 40.36 -13.00
C SER A 240 -8.70 39.72 -14.38
N SER A 241 -7.56 39.04 -14.57
CA SER A 241 -7.26 38.32 -15.82
C SER A 241 -8.19 37.10 -15.98
N LEU A 242 -8.41 36.37 -14.89
CA LEU A 242 -9.33 35.22 -14.88
C LEU A 242 -10.79 35.64 -15.09
N GLN A 243 -11.21 36.75 -14.47
CA GLN A 243 -12.55 37.32 -14.70
C GLN A 243 -12.78 37.62 -16.18
N ALA A 244 -11.86 38.35 -16.82
CA ALA A 244 -11.97 38.69 -18.23
C ALA A 244 -12.04 37.45 -19.12
N HIS A 245 -11.24 36.42 -18.83
CA HIS A 245 -11.24 35.16 -19.59
C HIS A 245 -12.57 34.40 -19.49
N ILE A 246 -13.13 34.28 -18.28
CA ILE A 246 -14.42 33.59 -18.07
C ILE A 246 -15.57 34.38 -18.70
N ASP A 247 -15.55 35.71 -18.63
CA ASP A 247 -16.57 36.54 -19.27
C ASP A 247 -16.50 36.48 -20.82
N GLU A 248 -15.29 36.38 -21.38
CA GLU A 248 -15.11 36.09 -22.81
C GLU A 248 -15.68 34.71 -23.18
N PHE A 249 -15.41 33.69 -22.37
CA PHE A 249 -15.96 32.35 -22.57
C PHE A 249 -17.50 32.34 -22.52
N ARG A 250 -18.11 33.08 -21.56
CA ARG A 250 -19.56 33.22 -21.42
C ARG A 250 -20.21 33.97 -22.59
N SER A 251 -19.54 34.98 -23.12
CA SER A 251 -20.05 35.83 -24.19
C SER A 251 -19.79 35.28 -25.60
N GLY A 252 -18.92 34.26 -25.72
CA GLY A 252 -18.67 33.56 -26.96
C GLY A 252 -19.89 32.76 -27.45
N PRO A 253 -20.09 32.62 -28.78
CA PRO A 253 -21.14 31.75 -29.31
C PRO A 253 -20.89 30.32 -28.85
N ALA A 254 -21.93 29.63 -28.37
CA ALA A 254 -21.89 28.21 -28.06
C ALA A 254 -21.34 27.45 -29.28
N ARG A 255 -20.06 27.08 -29.24
CA ARG A 255 -19.42 26.40 -30.36
C ARG A 255 -20.11 25.05 -30.49
N ALA A 256 -20.68 24.78 -31.66
CA ALA A 256 -21.29 23.51 -31.96
C ALA A 256 -20.21 22.42 -31.86
N HIS A 257 -20.35 21.56 -30.86
CA HIS A 257 -19.57 20.34 -30.74
C HIS A 257 -20.22 19.25 -31.59
N ASN A 258 -19.40 18.43 -32.23
CA ASN A 258 -19.85 17.17 -32.83
C ASN A 258 -20.22 16.20 -31.68
N GLU A 259 -20.88 15.06 -31.95
CA GLU A 259 -21.17 14.01 -30.94
C GLU A 259 -19.92 13.46 -30.21
N HIS A 260 -18.72 13.91 -30.59
CA HIS A 260 -17.41 13.57 -30.00
C HIS A 260 -16.65 14.79 -29.43
N GLY A 261 -17.27 15.96 -29.27
CA GLY A 261 -16.66 17.10 -28.58
C GLY A 261 -15.56 17.87 -29.33
N GLU A 262 -15.15 17.42 -30.51
CA GLU A 262 -14.12 18.07 -31.33
C GLU A 262 -14.57 19.42 -31.89
N ALA A 263 -13.67 20.42 -31.89
CA ALA A 263 -13.85 21.64 -32.65
C ALA A 263 -13.74 21.33 -34.15
N THR A 264 -14.61 21.89 -34.98
CA THR A 264 -14.48 21.81 -36.43
C THR A 264 -13.13 22.40 -36.85
N ILE A 265 -12.23 21.53 -37.30
CA ILE A 265 -10.92 21.94 -37.81
C ILE A 265 -11.16 22.59 -39.18
N ASP A 266 -11.04 23.92 -39.25
CA ASP A 266 -10.77 24.60 -40.51
C ASP A 266 -9.39 24.16 -40.98
N LEU A 267 -9.40 23.22 -41.93
CA LEU A 267 -8.21 22.60 -42.49
C LEU A 267 -7.57 23.57 -43.50
N ALA A 268 -6.89 24.59 -42.97
CA ALA A 268 -6.00 25.44 -43.76
C ALA A 268 -4.66 24.72 -43.97
N SER A 269 -4.64 23.76 -44.90
CA SER A 269 -3.37 23.21 -45.38
C SER A 269 -2.78 24.15 -46.43
N GLY A 270 -1.76 24.89 -46.02
CA GLY A 270 -0.92 25.63 -46.94
C GLY A 270 0.09 26.51 -46.22
N HIS A 271 1.34 26.05 -46.09
CA HIS A 271 2.49 26.93 -46.21
C HIS A 271 3.80 26.17 -46.51
N GLU A 272 4.46 26.61 -47.58
CA GLU A 272 5.90 26.48 -47.79
C GLU A 272 6.66 27.38 -46.79
N GLY A 273 7.76 26.89 -46.22
CA GLY A 273 8.69 27.65 -45.38
C GLY A 273 9.58 26.76 -44.53
N GLU A 274 10.86 27.13 -44.37
CA GLU A 274 11.80 26.45 -43.46
C GLU A 274 11.30 26.57 -42.01
N PRO A 275 10.98 25.45 -41.33
CA PRO A 275 10.48 25.52 -39.96
C PRO A 275 11.59 26.02 -39.04
N THR A 276 11.29 27.06 -38.26
CA THR A 276 12.06 27.41 -37.06
C THR A 276 12.07 26.19 -36.16
N LEU A 277 13.22 25.50 -36.09
CA LEU A 277 13.40 24.38 -35.17
C LEU A 277 13.08 24.88 -33.75
N PRO A 278 12.12 24.26 -33.03
CA PRO A 278 11.83 24.65 -31.66
C PRO A 278 13.11 24.55 -30.85
N GLY A 279 13.49 25.62 -30.15
CA GLY A 279 14.60 25.58 -29.21
C GLY A 279 14.28 24.55 -28.12
N THR A 280 14.92 23.39 -28.18
CA THR A 280 14.73 22.30 -27.21
C THR A 280 15.54 22.60 -25.95
N TYR A 281 15.04 23.52 -25.13
CA TYR A 281 15.45 23.54 -23.73
C TYR A 281 14.64 22.48 -22.97
N VAL A 282 15.26 21.83 -21.99
CA VAL A 282 14.62 20.81 -21.16
C VAL A 282 14.19 21.49 -19.86
N ASP A 283 12.88 21.63 -19.67
CA ASP A 283 12.31 22.09 -18.40
C ASP A 283 12.55 21.10 -17.27
N TYR A 284 13.02 21.62 -16.13
CA TYR A 284 13.08 20.88 -14.88
C TYR A 284 11.85 21.18 -14.02
N GLU A 285 11.47 20.20 -13.19
CA GLU A 285 10.46 20.41 -12.17
C GLU A 285 10.88 21.53 -11.20
N LEU A 286 10.05 22.58 -11.09
CA LEU A 286 10.34 23.76 -10.27
C LEU A 286 10.21 23.48 -8.76
N ARG A 287 9.45 22.45 -8.38
CA ARG A 287 9.24 21.99 -6.99
C ARG A 287 9.55 20.49 -6.87
N PRO A 288 10.83 20.10 -7.01
CA PRO A 288 11.22 18.69 -6.98
C PRO A 288 11.01 18.11 -5.58
N ARG A 289 10.72 16.82 -5.55
CA ARG A 289 10.36 16.14 -4.32
C ARG A 289 11.59 15.82 -3.47
N GLU A 290 11.48 16.12 -2.18
CA GLU A 290 12.47 15.76 -1.16
C GLU A 290 11.93 14.62 -0.28
N TYR A 291 12.71 13.55 -0.18
CA TYR A 291 12.43 12.39 0.66
C TYR A 291 13.22 12.50 1.95
N GLU A 292 12.55 12.87 3.03
CA GLU A 292 13.15 12.86 4.37
C GLU A 292 13.29 11.41 4.88
N LEU A 293 14.36 11.16 5.64
CA LEU A 293 14.53 9.89 6.33
C LEU A 293 13.53 9.77 7.48
N SER A 294 12.72 8.72 7.45
CA SER A 294 11.88 8.33 8.58
C SER A 294 12.71 7.59 9.62
N VAL A 295 12.20 7.54 10.86
CA VAL A 295 12.86 6.85 11.96
C VAL A 295 11.91 5.85 12.61
N ALA A 296 12.40 4.63 12.82
CA ALA A 296 11.80 3.68 13.75
C ALA A 296 12.71 3.54 14.96
N GLN A 297 12.14 3.68 16.17
CA GLN A 297 12.89 3.59 17.42
C GLN A 297 12.19 2.68 18.42
N THR A 298 12.98 2.00 19.23
CA THR A 298 12.48 1.20 20.35
C THR A 298 13.50 1.22 21.49
N VAL A 299 13.00 1.08 22.72
CA VAL A 299 13.85 1.04 23.91
C VAL A 299 13.88 -0.38 24.43
N LEU A 300 15.05 -1.01 24.35
CA LEU A 300 15.31 -2.30 24.98
C LEU A 300 15.65 -2.07 26.45
N ARG A 301 14.96 -2.79 27.35
CA ARG A 301 15.21 -2.76 28.79
C ARG A 301 15.59 -4.14 29.29
N VAL A 302 16.72 -4.25 29.98
CA VAL A 302 17.21 -5.50 30.58
C VAL A 302 17.60 -5.24 32.04
N HIS A 303 17.15 -6.06 32.96
CA HIS A 303 17.56 -5.96 34.36
C HIS A 303 19.04 -6.33 34.51
N THR A 304 19.82 -5.52 35.23
CA THR A 304 21.27 -5.74 35.47
C THR A 304 21.56 -7.15 35.98
N ARG A 305 20.86 -7.60 37.03
CA ARG A 305 20.95 -8.96 37.57
C ARG A 305 20.82 -10.07 36.50
N VAL A 306 19.99 -9.87 35.48
CA VAL A 306 19.82 -10.85 34.40
C VAL A 306 21.04 -10.84 33.49
N ALA A 307 21.51 -9.65 33.13
CA ALA A 307 22.73 -9.44 32.36
C ALA A 307 24.00 -9.82 33.14
N ASP A 308 23.97 -9.95 34.47
CA ASP A 308 25.15 -10.33 35.26
C ASP A 308 25.19 -11.83 35.57
N LEU A 309 24.04 -12.45 35.88
CA LEU A 309 23.97 -13.81 36.42
C LEU A 309 23.54 -14.88 35.40
N TYR A 310 22.91 -14.50 34.29
CA TYR A 310 22.26 -15.46 33.38
C TYR A 310 22.82 -15.42 31.94
N ASN A 311 24.13 -15.20 31.77
CA ASN A 311 24.78 -15.10 30.45
C ASN A 311 25.33 -16.42 29.88
N GLU A 312 25.25 -17.54 30.61
CA GLU A 312 25.72 -18.83 30.10
C GLU A 312 24.54 -19.76 29.76
N PRO A 313 24.54 -20.39 28.57
CA PRO A 313 25.56 -20.33 27.52
C PRO A 313 25.42 -19.14 26.55
N MET A 314 24.47 -18.22 26.78
CA MET A 314 24.14 -17.12 25.85
C MET A 314 23.94 -15.81 26.61
N ASP A 315 24.56 -14.74 26.10
CA ASP A 315 24.41 -13.38 26.61
C ASP A 315 22.95 -12.90 26.43
N GLN A 316 22.30 -12.53 27.53
CA GLN A 316 20.88 -12.14 27.50
C GLN A 316 20.68 -10.81 26.79
N VAL A 317 21.59 -9.85 26.94
CA VAL A 317 21.50 -8.54 26.32
C VAL A 317 21.67 -8.68 24.81
N GLU A 318 22.65 -9.45 24.35
CA GLU A 318 22.88 -9.70 22.93
C GLU A 318 21.66 -10.39 22.28
N GLN A 319 21.10 -11.41 22.93
CA GLN A 319 19.94 -12.11 22.38
C GLN A 319 18.69 -11.23 22.35
N GLN A 320 18.44 -10.42 23.38
CA GLN A 320 17.33 -9.47 23.38
C GLN A 320 17.53 -8.36 22.34
N LEU A 321 18.75 -7.86 22.19
CA LEU A 321 19.09 -6.87 21.17
C LEU A 321 18.86 -7.44 19.77
N ARG A 322 19.33 -8.67 19.49
CA ARG A 322 19.12 -9.35 18.21
C ARG A 322 17.63 -9.44 17.86
N LEU A 323 16.79 -9.92 18.78
CA LEU A 323 15.34 -10.01 18.57
C LEU A 323 14.69 -8.63 18.36
N THR A 324 15.17 -7.63 19.08
CA THR A 324 14.70 -6.24 18.94
C THR A 324 15.04 -5.68 17.56
N VAL A 325 16.25 -5.91 17.08
CA VAL A 325 16.71 -5.53 15.74
C VAL A 325 15.89 -6.24 14.66
N GLU A 326 15.63 -7.53 14.81
CA GLU A 326 14.77 -8.29 13.89
C GLU A 326 13.37 -7.67 13.81
N ALA A 327 12.74 -7.38 14.94
CA ALA A 327 11.43 -6.71 14.97
C ALA A 327 11.46 -5.31 14.34
N LEU A 328 12.54 -4.56 14.54
CA LEU A 328 12.72 -3.23 13.94
C LEU A 328 12.86 -3.33 12.41
N ARG A 329 13.58 -4.33 11.89
CA ARG A 329 13.70 -4.57 10.44
C ARG A 329 12.38 -5.04 9.82
N GLU A 330 11.59 -5.84 10.54
CA GLU A 330 10.22 -6.19 10.09
C GLU A 330 9.32 -4.95 10.01
N ARG A 331 9.45 -4.03 10.96
CA ARG A 331 8.73 -2.74 10.92
C ARG A 331 9.23 -1.85 9.78
N GLN A 332 10.54 -1.82 9.54
CA GLN A 332 11.13 -1.09 8.42
C GLN A 332 10.58 -1.57 7.08
N GLU A 333 10.55 -2.88 6.83
CA GLU A 333 9.97 -3.42 5.59
C GLU A 333 8.49 -3.06 5.45
N HIS A 334 7.72 -3.11 6.55
CA HIS A 334 6.33 -2.69 6.55
C HIS A 334 6.16 -1.22 6.12
N GLU A 335 6.97 -0.30 6.66
CA GLU A 335 6.90 1.11 6.33
C GLU A 335 7.34 1.39 4.88
N ILE A 336 8.39 0.72 4.39
CA ILE A 336 8.80 0.86 2.98
C ILE A 336 7.69 0.42 2.02
N VAL A 337 6.86 -0.55 2.42
CA VAL A 337 5.72 -0.98 1.58
C VAL A 337 4.51 -0.04 1.75
N ASN A 338 4.13 0.31 2.99
CA ASN A 338 2.81 0.85 3.32
C ASN A 338 2.79 2.31 3.78
N ASN A 339 3.93 2.96 4.01
CA ASN A 339 3.93 4.34 4.50
C ASN A 339 3.28 5.28 3.47
N ARG A 340 2.34 6.15 3.88
CA ARG A 340 1.63 7.05 2.96
C ARG A 340 2.55 8.10 2.31
N GLY A 341 3.65 8.45 2.96
CA GLY A 341 4.64 9.39 2.45
C GLY A 341 5.55 8.75 1.42
N PHE A 342 6.38 7.78 1.82
CA PHE A 342 7.43 7.18 0.95
C PHE A 342 7.20 5.71 0.57
N GLY A 343 6.14 5.08 1.08
CA GLY A 343 5.87 3.66 0.85
C GLY A 343 5.52 3.35 -0.60
N LEU A 344 6.01 2.21 -1.11
CA LEU A 344 5.92 1.84 -2.53
C LEU A 344 4.47 1.75 -3.04
N LEU A 345 3.55 1.21 -2.24
CA LEU A 345 2.14 1.09 -2.64
C LEU A 345 1.49 2.45 -2.90
N HIS A 346 1.84 3.46 -2.11
CA HIS A 346 1.27 4.80 -2.24
C HIS A 346 2.01 5.64 -3.28
N ASN A 347 3.30 5.39 -3.48
CA ASN A 347 4.16 6.17 -4.38
C ASN A 347 4.16 5.66 -5.83
N THR A 348 3.45 4.57 -6.12
CA THR A 348 3.26 4.14 -7.51
C THR A 348 2.44 5.20 -8.25
N ASP A 349 2.96 5.67 -9.38
CA ASP A 349 2.32 6.67 -10.24
C ASP A 349 0.98 6.14 -10.79
N LEU A 350 0.00 7.03 -10.96
CA LEU A 350 -1.35 6.63 -11.39
C LEU A 350 -1.36 5.99 -12.78
N SER A 351 -0.48 6.43 -13.67
CA SER A 351 -0.32 5.84 -15.01
C SER A 351 0.27 4.41 -14.97
N GLN A 352 0.93 4.04 -13.87
CA GLN A 352 1.59 2.76 -13.67
C GLN A 352 0.75 1.80 -12.81
N ARG A 353 -0.52 2.15 -12.57
CA ARG A 353 -1.48 1.33 -11.85
C ARG A 353 -2.47 0.72 -12.82
N ILE A 354 -2.52 -0.61 -12.84
CA ILE A 354 -3.47 -1.37 -13.64
C ILE A 354 -4.32 -2.26 -12.74
N HIS A 355 -5.51 -2.61 -13.21
CA HIS A 355 -6.40 -3.54 -12.52
C HIS A 355 -6.40 -4.89 -13.23
N THR A 356 -6.60 -5.96 -12.47
CA THR A 356 -6.82 -7.30 -13.05
C THR A 356 -8.04 -7.32 -13.96
N ARG A 357 -7.96 -8.04 -15.08
CA ARG A 357 -9.08 -8.20 -16.03
C ARG A 357 -10.29 -8.92 -15.44
N SER A 358 -10.05 -9.99 -14.68
CA SER A 358 -11.10 -10.92 -14.22
C SER A 358 -11.15 -11.11 -12.70
N GLY A 359 -10.35 -10.36 -11.93
CA GLY A 359 -10.22 -10.51 -10.48
C GLY A 359 -8.94 -11.27 -10.07
N PRO A 360 -8.83 -12.59 -10.32
CA PRO A 360 -7.59 -13.32 -10.08
C PRO A 360 -6.45 -12.85 -10.99
N PRO A 361 -5.17 -12.92 -10.53
CA PRO A 361 -4.03 -12.49 -11.34
C PRO A 361 -3.72 -13.54 -12.41
N THR A 362 -3.95 -13.18 -13.66
CA THR A 362 -3.69 -14.05 -14.82
C THR A 362 -2.27 -13.82 -15.39
N PRO A 363 -1.74 -14.77 -16.18
CA PRO A 363 -0.56 -14.56 -17.02
C PRO A 363 -0.56 -13.23 -17.79
N ASP A 364 -1.71 -12.88 -18.38
CA ASP A 364 -1.85 -11.67 -19.18
C ASP A 364 -1.74 -10.41 -18.31
N ASP A 365 -2.27 -10.42 -17.08
CA ASP A 365 -2.14 -9.27 -16.16
C ASP A 365 -0.68 -9.04 -15.74
N LEU A 366 0.13 -10.10 -15.62
CA LEU A 366 1.56 -9.97 -15.33
C LEU A 366 2.34 -9.53 -16.57
N ASP A 367 1.95 -9.97 -17.77
CA ASP A 367 2.54 -9.49 -19.03
C ASP A 367 2.19 -7.99 -19.25
N ASP A 368 0.98 -7.55 -18.90
CA ASP A 368 0.59 -6.12 -18.91
C ASP A 368 1.42 -5.31 -17.90
N LEU A 369 1.70 -5.87 -16.71
CA LEU A 369 2.58 -5.22 -15.73
C LEU A 369 4.03 -5.11 -16.24
N LEU A 370 4.53 -6.15 -16.93
CA LEU A 370 5.85 -6.11 -17.59
C LEU A 370 5.90 -5.09 -18.72
N ALA A 371 4.80 -4.90 -19.45
CA ALA A 371 4.72 -3.89 -20.50
C ALA A 371 4.82 -2.46 -19.95
N LEU A 372 4.33 -2.21 -18.73
CA LEU A 372 4.50 -0.94 -18.03
C LEU A 372 5.96 -0.69 -17.64
N VAL A 373 6.61 -1.68 -17.01
CA VAL A 373 8.01 -1.58 -16.51
C VAL A 373 8.97 -2.30 -17.46
N TRP A 374 8.83 -2.09 -18.77
CA TRP A 374 9.50 -2.90 -19.80
C TRP A 374 11.02 -2.69 -19.92
N LYS A 375 11.52 -1.54 -19.43
CA LYS A 375 12.89 -1.09 -19.69
C LYS A 375 13.94 -2.02 -19.06
N ASP A 376 13.78 -2.33 -17.77
CA ASP A 376 14.68 -3.22 -17.02
C ASP A 376 14.00 -3.72 -15.72
N PRO A 377 13.00 -4.61 -15.82
CA PRO A 377 12.28 -5.11 -14.66
C PRO A 377 13.15 -6.04 -13.81
N ALA A 378 13.39 -5.68 -12.54
CA ALA A 378 14.26 -6.45 -11.65
C ALA A 378 13.53 -7.62 -10.97
N PHE A 379 12.38 -7.35 -10.34
CA PHE A 379 11.60 -8.40 -9.66
C PHE A 379 10.15 -7.97 -9.40
N PHE A 380 9.27 -8.97 -9.29
CA PHE A 380 7.93 -8.81 -8.73
C PHE A 380 7.96 -8.96 -7.20
N LEU A 381 7.12 -8.20 -6.52
CA LEU A 381 6.87 -8.30 -5.09
C LEU A 381 5.37 -8.48 -4.84
N ALA A 382 5.00 -9.59 -4.22
CA ALA A 382 3.60 -9.94 -4.05
C ALA A 382 3.32 -10.62 -2.70
N HIS A 383 2.09 -10.50 -2.21
CA HIS A 383 1.69 -11.27 -1.04
C HIS A 383 1.72 -12.79 -1.36
N PRO A 384 2.19 -13.68 -0.45
CA PRO A 384 2.28 -15.12 -0.71
C PRO A 384 0.99 -15.76 -1.25
N LYS A 385 -0.18 -15.28 -0.78
CA LYS A 385 -1.49 -15.72 -1.28
C LYS A 385 -1.77 -15.26 -2.72
N SER A 386 -1.28 -14.10 -3.14
CA SER A 386 -1.39 -13.60 -4.52
C SER A 386 -0.50 -14.43 -5.44
N ILE A 387 0.72 -14.78 -5.00
CA ILE A 387 1.62 -15.70 -5.74
C ILE A 387 0.95 -17.06 -5.93
N ALA A 388 0.31 -17.59 -4.87
CA ALA A 388 -0.43 -18.84 -4.97
C ALA A 388 -1.66 -18.73 -5.90
N ALA A 389 -2.35 -17.58 -5.94
CA ALA A 389 -3.45 -17.34 -6.87
C ALA A 389 -2.95 -17.34 -8.32
N PHE A 390 -1.85 -16.64 -8.60
CA PHE A 390 -1.20 -16.64 -9.90
C PHE A 390 -0.79 -18.06 -10.35
N GLY A 391 -0.20 -18.85 -9.45
CA GLY A 391 0.15 -20.25 -9.74
C GLY A 391 -1.06 -21.12 -10.10
N ARG A 392 -2.24 -20.87 -9.49
CA ARG A 392 -3.49 -21.56 -9.86
C ARG A 392 -3.98 -21.14 -11.24
N GLU A 393 -3.95 -19.84 -11.56
CA GLU A 393 -4.34 -19.33 -12.88
C GLU A 393 -3.43 -19.84 -13.99
N CYS A 394 -2.13 -19.97 -13.72
CA CYS A 394 -1.16 -20.59 -14.63
C CYS A 394 -1.50 -22.07 -14.85
N SER A 395 -1.69 -22.83 -13.75
CA SER A 395 -2.00 -24.27 -13.82
C SER A 395 -3.31 -24.53 -14.56
N ALA A 396 -4.34 -23.70 -14.36
CA ALA A 396 -5.62 -23.79 -15.07
C ALA A 396 -5.48 -23.60 -16.59
N ARG A 397 -4.48 -22.82 -17.03
CA ARG A 397 -4.15 -22.58 -18.44
C ARG A 397 -3.09 -23.54 -19.00
N GLY A 398 -2.61 -24.49 -18.19
CA GLY A 398 -1.54 -25.41 -18.58
C GLY A 398 -0.17 -24.74 -18.75
N VAL A 399 0.03 -23.57 -18.13
CA VAL A 399 1.29 -22.84 -18.12
C VAL A 399 1.97 -23.05 -16.77
N TYR A 400 3.26 -23.33 -16.77
CA TYR A 400 4.04 -23.51 -15.55
C TYR A 400 5.14 -22.44 -15.50
N PRO A 401 5.15 -21.55 -14.49
CA PRO A 401 6.18 -20.54 -14.34
C PRO A 401 7.56 -21.19 -14.15
N ASP A 402 8.57 -20.65 -14.81
CA ASP A 402 9.96 -21.11 -14.66
C ASP A 402 10.52 -20.72 -13.28
N SER A 403 11.54 -21.45 -12.83
CA SER A 403 12.30 -21.06 -11.64
C SER A 403 13.50 -20.19 -12.02
N VAL A 404 13.67 -19.05 -11.36
CA VAL A 404 14.85 -18.18 -11.49
C VAL A 404 15.78 -18.44 -10.30
N ASP A 405 17.09 -18.52 -10.55
CA ASP A 405 18.09 -18.61 -9.48
C ASP A 405 18.48 -17.21 -9.01
N VAL A 406 18.23 -16.92 -7.73
CA VAL A 406 18.65 -15.69 -7.08
C VAL A 406 19.44 -16.04 -5.83
N GLY A 407 20.77 -15.87 -5.91
CA GLY A 407 21.68 -16.12 -4.79
C GLY A 407 21.69 -17.59 -4.32
N GLY A 408 21.50 -18.54 -5.23
CA GLY A 408 21.44 -19.98 -4.92
C GLY A 408 20.05 -20.46 -4.51
N HIS A 409 19.04 -19.59 -4.49
CA HIS A 409 17.65 -19.93 -4.22
C HIS A 409 16.85 -19.96 -5.50
N LYS A 410 16.13 -21.06 -5.74
CA LYS A 410 15.16 -21.16 -6.83
C LYS A 410 13.84 -20.51 -6.41
N VAL A 411 13.52 -19.37 -7.00
CA VAL A 411 12.27 -18.63 -6.79
C VAL A 411 11.38 -18.75 -8.04
N PRO A 412 10.05 -18.75 -7.89
CA PRO A 412 9.16 -18.71 -9.04
C PRO A 412 9.42 -17.43 -9.84
N GLY A 413 9.43 -17.52 -11.16
CA GLY A 413 9.63 -16.39 -12.05
C GLY A 413 8.64 -16.40 -13.21
N TRP A 414 8.42 -15.23 -13.77
CA TRP A 414 7.58 -15.03 -14.94
C TRP A 414 8.39 -14.26 -15.99
N ARG A 415 8.52 -14.84 -17.19
CA ARG A 415 9.33 -14.27 -18.29
C ARG A 415 10.78 -13.93 -17.89
N GLY A 416 11.38 -14.72 -17.01
CA GLY A 416 12.73 -14.49 -16.50
C GLY A 416 12.82 -13.51 -15.33
N VAL A 417 11.73 -12.86 -14.93
CA VAL A 417 11.68 -11.95 -13.78
C VAL A 417 11.21 -12.71 -12.52
N PRO A 418 11.99 -12.73 -11.43
CA PRO A 418 11.66 -13.46 -10.21
C PRO A 418 10.49 -12.82 -9.44
N ILE A 419 9.69 -13.64 -8.76
CA ILE A 419 8.55 -13.24 -7.93
C ILE A 419 8.84 -13.53 -6.46
N PHE A 420 8.99 -12.47 -5.66
CA PHE A 420 9.31 -12.58 -4.24
C PHE A 420 8.08 -12.41 -3.33
N PRO A 421 7.96 -13.25 -2.28
CA PRO A 421 6.92 -13.12 -1.29
C PRO A 421 7.18 -11.97 -0.32
N CYS A 422 6.18 -11.13 -0.12
CA CYS A 422 6.16 -10.09 0.91
C CYS A 422 4.83 -10.12 1.67
N ASN A 423 4.86 -10.51 2.94
CA ASN A 423 3.64 -10.54 3.77
C ASN A 423 3.22 -9.16 4.30
N LYS A 424 3.96 -8.09 3.96
CA LYS A 424 3.64 -6.71 4.34
C LYS A 424 2.67 -6.04 3.37
N ILE A 425 2.48 -6.60 2.17
CA ILE A 425 1.45 -6.13 1.24
C ILE A 425 0.09 -6.53 1.82
N PRO A 426 -0.84 -5.58 2.05
CA PRO A 426 -2.08 -5.85 2.73
C PRO A 426 -3.01 -6.72 1.87
N ILE A 427 -3.88 -7.45 2.56
CA ILE A 427 -5.06 -8.07 1.96
C ILE A 427 -6.27 -7.32 2.50
N SER A 428 -7.07 -6.77 1.60
CA SER A 428 -8.29 -6.03 1.92
C SER A 428 -9.36 -6.95 2.54
N ARG A 429 -10.42 -6.35 3.09
CA ARG A 429 -11.59 -7.09 3.60
C ARG A 429 -12.30 -7.88 2.49
N THR A 430 -12.25 -7.37 1.26
CA THR A 430 -12.78 -8.03 0.06
C THR A 430 -11.85 -9.11 -0.51
N ARG A 431 -10.77 -9.46 0.22
CA ARG A 431 -9.77 -10.46 -0.19
C ARG A 431 -9.07 -10.12 -1.51
N THR A 432 -8.88 -8.84 -1.75
CA THR A 432 -8.01 -8.34 -2.81
C THR A 432 -6.66 -7.90 -2.23
N SER A 433 -5.62 -7.94 -3.05
CA SER A 433 -4.27 -7.49 -2.70
C SER A 433 -3.64 -6.79 -3.91
N SER A 434 -2.35 -6.50 -3.84
CA SER A 434 -1.60 -5.88 -4.94
C SER A 434 -0.37 -6.71 -5.30
N ILE A 435 0.07 -6.60 -6.55
CA ILE A 435 1.36 -7.13 -7.02
C ILE A 435 2.16 -5.93 -7.54
N LEU A 436 3.38 -5.79 -7.07
CA LEU A 436 4.31 -4.75 -7.52
C LEU A 436 5.33 -5.34 -8.49
N LEU A 437 5.75 -4.55 -9.46
CA LEU A 437 6.91 -4.82 -10.31
C LEU A 437 7.81 -3.59 -10.27
N MET A 438 9.11 -3.80 -10.08
CA MET A 438 10.05 -2.68 -9.97
C MET A 438 11.33 -2.91 -10.74
N ARG A 439 11.81 -1.83 -11.36
CA ARG A 439 13.23 -1.62 -11.70
C ARG A 439 13.92 -1.04 -10.49
N THR A 440 15.16 -1.42 -10.20
CA THR A 440 15.88 -0.96 -9.01
C THR A 440 17.22 -0.32 -9.32
N GLY A 441 17.70 0.56 -8.42
CA GLY A 441 19.02 1.17 -8.52
C GLY A 441 19.05 2.57 -9.13
N GLU A 442 20.03 3.38 -8.74
CA GLU A 442 20.14 4.78 -9.16
C GLU A 442 20.54 4.92 -10.63
N GLU A 443 21.49 4.10 -11.10
CA GLU A 443 21.98 4.10 -12.49
C GLU A 443 20.87 3.77 -13.49
N ALA A 444 19.99 2.82 -13.14
CA ALA A 444 18.86 2.43 -13.94
C ALA A 444 17.66 3.39 -13.80
N GLN A 445 17.77 4.44 -12.97
CA GLN A 445 16.64 5.30 -12.59
C GLN A 445 15.48 4.46 -12.02
N GLY A 446 15.79 3.51 -11.15
CA GLY A 446 14.86 2.58 -10.52
C GLY A 446 14.30 3.08 -9.19
N VAL A 447 13.81 2.12 -8.41
CA VAL A 447 13.49 2.28 -6.98
C VAL A 447 14.76 2.09 -6.16
N VAL A 448 14.98 2.96 -5.19
CA VAL A 448 16.12 2.90 -4.25
C VAL A 448 15.64 2.99 -2.81
N GLY A 449 16.29 2.23 -1.92
CA GLY A 449 16.19 2.42 -0.48
C GLY A 449 17.10 3.56 -0.04
N LEU A 450 16.68 4.35 0.94
CA LEU A 450 17.49 5.43 1.50
C LEU A 450 17.85 5.10 2.94
N HIS A 451 19.09 5.34 3.32
CA HIS A 451 19.57 5.12 4.67
C HIS A 451 20.68 6.13 5.02
N GLN A 452 21.01 6.19 6.31
CA GLN A 452 22.15 6.97 6.80
C GLN A 452 23.13 6.04 7.51
N VAL A 453 24.27 5.77 6.88
CA VAL A 453 25.45 5.12 7.49
C VAL A 453 26.35 6.13 8.18
N GLY A 454 27.20 5.66 9.09
CA GLY A 454 28.12 6.49 9.86
C GLY A 454 27.45 7.17 11.06
N LEU A 455 26.39 6.57 11.59
CA LEU A 455 25.70 7.07 12.78
C LEU A 455 26.58 6.90 14.03
N PRO A 456 26.46 7.77 15.04
CA PRO A 456 27.03 7.49 16.36
C PRO A 456 26.46 6.20 16.91
N ASP A 457 27.31 5.36 17.50
CA ASP A 457 26.95 4.04 18.04
C ASP A 457 26.26 3.11 17.01
N GLU A 458 26.72 3.17 15.74
CA GLU A 458 26.22 2.32 14.66
C GLU A 458 26.56 0.83 14.93
N TYR A 459 25.53 0.00 14.93
CA TYR A 459 25.63 -1.44 15.13
C TYR A 459 25.64 -2.19 13.79
N GLN A 460 24.83 -1.72 12.84
CA GLN A 460 24.74 -2.20 11.45
C GLN A 460 24.43 -1.01 10.54
N PRO A 461 24.70 -1.07 9.21
CA PRO A 461 24.37 0.01 8.29
C PRO A 461 22.94 0.55 8.48
N GLY A 462 22.83 1.83 8.82
CA GLY A 462 21.56 2.52 9.05
C GLY A 462 20.84 2.18 10.36
N LEU A 463 21.51 1.52 11.31
CA LEU A 463 20.95 1.13 12.62
C LEU A 463 21.95 1.42 13.75
N SER A 464 21.52 2.21 14.72
CA SER A 464 22.32 2.56 15.91
C SER A 464 21.71 2.00 17.20
N VAL A 465 22.59 1.69 18.15
CA VAL A 465 22.22 1.17 19.48
C VAL A 465 22.93 2.00 20.54
N ARG A 466 22.19 2.89 21.20
CA ARG A 466 22.73 3.83 22.17
C ARG A 466 22.38 3.45 23.59
N TYR A 467 23.39 3.35 24.46
CA TYR A 467 23.17 3.16 25.89
C TYR A 467 22.57 4.41 26.55
N MET A 468 21.47 4.26 27.28
CA MET A 468 20.74 5.36 27.92
C MET A 468 20.98 5.47 29.44
N GLY A 469 21.71 4.53 30.04
CA GLY A 469 21.90 4.47 31.49
C GLY A 469 21.13 3.34 32.17
N ILE A 470 21.22 3.34 33.51
CA ILE A 470 20.52 2.42 34.41
C ILE A 470 19.58 3.25 35.29
N ASP A 471 18.34 2.81 35.43
CA ASP A 471 17.35 3.47 36.29
C ASP A 471 17.42 3.01 37.76
N GLU A 472 16.61 3.63 38.62
CA GLU A 472 16.51 3.30 40.07
C GLU A 472 16.05 1.85 40.32
N LYS A 473 15.48 1.18 39.31
CA LYS A 473 15.03 -0.22 39.37
C LYS A 473 16.07 -1.18 38.81
N ALA A 474 17.30 -0.70 38.56
CA ALA A 474 18.39 -1.47 37.99
C ALA A 474 18.07 -2.05 36.60
N LEU A 475 17.30 -1.31 35.79
CA LEU A 475 17.06 -1.63 34.38
C LEU A 475 18.05 -0.85 33.51
N ILE A 476 18.90 -1.59 32.78
CA ILE A 476 19.73 -1.06 31.70
C ILE A 476 18.82 -0.76 30.51
N SER A 477 18.90 0.45 29.97
CA SER A 477 18.15 0.88 28.80
C SER A 477 19.05 1.12 27.58
N TYR A 478 18.67 0.56 26.43
CA TYR A 478 19.29 0.83 25.12
C TYR A 478 18.25 1.40 24.16
N LEU A 479 18.57 2.52 23.51
CA LEU A 479 17.78 3.07 22.41
C LEU A 479 18.27 2.45 21.10
N VAL A 480 17.42 1.69 20.43
CA VAL A 480 17.68 1.12 19.10
C VAL A 480 16.94 1.97 18.08
N SER A 481 17.67 2.55 17.13
CA SER A 481 17.11 3.43 16.09
C SER A 481 17.51 2.96 14.70
N ALA A 482 16.58 2.99 13.75
CA ALA A 482 16.85 2.76 12.34
C ALA A 482 16.29 3.92 11.51
N TYR A 483 17.12 4.48 10.64
CA TYR A 483 16.77 5.59 9.75
C TYR A 483 16.67 5.09 8.32
N TYR A 484 15.50 5.29 7.71
CA TYR A 484 15.22 4.76 6.38
C TYR A 484 14.15 5.55 5.64
N SER A 485 14.18 5.47 4.32
CA SER A 485 13.11 5.90 3.42
C SER A 485 13.21 5.10 2.12
N ALA A 486 12.34 5.37 1.16
CA ALA A 486 12.41 4.79 -0.18
C ALA A 486 12.04 5.86 -1.22
N ALA A 487 12.72 5.85 -2.35
CA ALA A 487 12.47 6.78 -3.44
C ALA A 487 12.26 6.02 -4.76
N VAL A 488 11.20 6.40 -5.46
CA VAL A 488 10.95 5.99 -6.85
C VAL A 488 11.53 7.10 -7.72
N LEU A 489 12.59 6.85 -8.48
CA LEU A 489 13.30 7.94 -9.17
C LEU A 489 12.51 8.49 -10.36
N VAL A 490 11.87 7.62 -11.14
CA VAL A 490 10.98 7.98 -12.24
C VAL A 490 9.68 7.15 -12.20
N PRO A 491 8.56 7.66 -12.71
CA PRO A 491 7.26 6.98 -12.65
C PRO A 491 7.30 5.53 -13.15
N ASP A 492 7.90 5.29 -14.32
CA ASP A 492 7.95 3.98 -14.98
C ASP A 492 8.87 2.95 -14.32
N ALA A 493 9.50 3.29 -13.19
CA ALA A 493 10.33 2.36 -12.42
C ALA A 493 9.51 1.41 -11.54
N LEU A 494 8.25 1.75 -11.26
CA LEU A 494 7.38 1.01 -10.34
C LEU A 494 5.98 0.87 -10.95
N GLY A 495 5.57 -0.36 -11.21
CA GLY A 495 4.22 -0.72 -11.63
C GLY A 495 3.47 -1.44 -10.53
N MET A 496 2.15 -1.24 -10.47
CA MET A 496 1.27 -1.93 -9.53
C MET A 496 0.05 -2.51 -10.23
N LEU A 497 -0.16 -3.82 -10.03
CA LEU A 497 -1.43 -4.49 -10.32
C LEU A 497 -2.31 -4.44 -9.07
N GLU A 498 -3.41 -3.72 -9.15
CA GLU A 498 -4.40 -3.52 -8.11
C GLU A 498 -5.55 -4.54 -8.21
N SER A 499 -6.31 -4.66 -7.12
CA SER A 499 -7.52 -5.48 -7.04
C SER A 499 -7.31 -6.98 -7.28
N VAL A 500 -6.13 -7.51 -6.97
CA VAL A 500 -5.76 -8.91 -7.18
C VAL A 500 -6.51 -9.81 -6.21
N GLU A 501 -7.48 -10.58 -6.70
CA GLU A 501 -8.25 -11.52 -5.90
C GLU A 501 -7.40 -12.71 -5.46
N VAL A 502 -7.23 -12.88 -4.14
CA VAL A 502 -6.37 -13.97 -3.61
C VAL A 502 -7.14 -15.27 -3.33
N SER A 503 -8.47 -15.24 -3.35
CA SER A 503 -9.32 -16.41 -3.03
C SER A 503 -10.43 -16.66 -4.06
N HIS A 504 -10.24 -17.68 -4.89
CA HIS A 504 -11.35 -18.54 -5.27
C HIS A 504 -11.56 -19.53 -4.11
N GLY A 505 -12.47 -19.19 -3.19
CA GLY A 505 -13.10 -20.23 -2.39
C GLY A 505 -13.88 -21.08 -3.38
N GLY A 506 -13.46 -22.33 -3.57
CA GLY A 506 -14.18 -23.27 -4.43
C GLY A 506 -15.67 -23.18 -4.11
N ALA A 507 -16.48 -22.96 -5.15
CA ALA A 507 -17.88 -23.33 -5.07
C ALA A 507 -17.88 -24.79 -4.60
N ALA A 508 -18.45 -25.02 -3.42
CA ALA A 508 -18.73 -26.36 -2.94
C ALA A 508 -19.60 -27.04 -4.00
N SER A 509 -19.01 -27.96 -4.74
CA SER A 509 -19.70 -29.03 -5.46
C SER A 509 -20.11 -30.11 -4.48
#